data_AF-A0A1F6NJY9-F1
#
_entry.id   AF-A0A1F6NJY9-F1
#
_cell.length_a   1.000
_cell.length_b   1.000
_cell.length_c   1.000
_cell.angle_alpha   90.00
_cell.angle_beta   90.00
_cell.angle_gamma   90.00
#
_symmetry.space_group_name_H-M   'P 1'
#
loop_
_entity.id
_entity.type
_entity.pdbx_description
1 polymer ?
#
loop_
_entity_poly.entity_id
_entity_poly.type
_entity_poly.pdbx_seq_one_letter_code
_entity_poly.pdbx_strand_id
1 'polypeptide(L)'
;MGKFKKGLFLGGLLGASMMWMSTTKKGKEIKEKLLDQAAEVYLDLKDKVVSSDAYDKMTKNEFVVMAQQAVDKYAVRNGLADKTKKMMTKLVSTQWANLQKELKKKKK
;
A
#
# COMPACT_ATOMS: atom_id res chain seq x y z
N MET A 1 27.90 10.26 -7.13
CA MET A 1 27.37 8.88 -6.95
C MET A 1 26.45 8.87 -5.73
N GLY A 2 25.14 9.03 -5.73
CA GLY A 2 24.12 9.08 -6.78
C GLY A 2 22.83 8.51 -6.18
N LYS A 3 22.31 9.16 -5.11
CA LYS A 3 21.09 8.84 -4.33
C LYS A 3 20.31 7.63 -4.87
N PHE A 4 20.71 6.41 -4.49
CA PHE A 4 19.87 5.23 -4.68
C PHE A 4 18.52 5.57 -4.06
N LYS A 5 17.51 5.78 -4.93
CA LYS A 5 16.21 6.27 -4.50
C LYS A 5 15.67 5.24 -3.53
N LYS A 6 15.67 5.53 -2.22
CA LYS A 6 15.23 4.59 -1.16
C LYS A 6 13.89 3.92 -1.49
N GLY A 7 13.02 4.59 -2.25
CA GLY A 7 11.77 4.04 -2.78
C GLY A 7 11.92 2.93 -3.84
N LEU A 8 12.95 2.99 -4.70
CA LEU A 8 13.25 1.92 -5.66
C LEU A 8 13.79 0.67 -4.95
N PHE A 9 14.60 0.86 -3.91
CA PHE A 9 15.10 -0.25 -3.09
C PHE A 9 13.96 -0.93 -2.29
N LEU A 10 13.08 -0.14 -1.66
CA LEU A 10 11.90 -0.65 -0.95
C LEU A 10 10.89 -1.33 -1.89
N GLY A 11 10.64 -0.74 -3.07
CA GLY A 11 9.78 -1.33 -4.10
C GLY A 11 10.37 -2.59 -4.72
N GLY A 12 11.69 -2.62 -4.95
CA GLY A 12 12.41 -3.77 -5.48
C GLY A 12 12.40 -4.95 -4.50
N LEU A 13 12.64 -4.71 -3.21
CA LEU A 13 12.61 -5.75 -2.18
C LEU A 13 11.19 -6.31 -1.95
N LEU A 14 10.16 -5.46 -2.04
CA LEU A 14 8.76 -5.91 -2.06
C LEU A 14 8.41 -6.69 -3.32
N GLY A 15 8.85 -6.24 -4.48
CA GLY A 15 8.67 -6.94 -5.75
C GLY A 15 9.30 -8.33 -5.74
N ALA A 16 10.54 -8.44 -5.27
CA ALA A 16 11.26 -9.71 -5.16
C ALA A 16 10.59 -10.68 -4.17
N SER A 17 10.17 -10.21 -3.00
CA SER A 17 9.46 -11.05 -2.02
C SER A 17 8.10 -11.51 -2.54
N MET A 18 7.36 -10.65 -3.24
CA MET A 18 6.10 -11.01 -3.92
C MET A 18 6.31 -12.02 -5.05
N MET A 19 7.40 -11.90 -5.79
CA MET A 19 7.76 -12.82 -6.86
C MET A 19 8.14 -14.21 -6.29
N TRP A 20 8.90 -14.25 -5.20
CA TRP A 20 9.18 -15.49 -4.48
C TRP A 20 7.90 -16.15 -3.94
N MET A 21 6.97 -15.36 -3.38
CA MET A 21 5.71 -15.90 -2.90
C MET A 21 4.88 -16.54 -4.04
N SER A 22 4.98 -16.06 -5.28
CA SER A 22 4.31 -16.70 -6.42
C SER A 22 4.93 -18.03 -6.89
N THR A 23 6.14 -18.40 -6.45
CA THR A 23 6.78 -19.64 -6.92
C THR A 23 6.28 -20.90 -6.21
N THR A 24 5.66 -20.76 -5.03
CA THR A 24 5.17 -21.88 -4.22
C THR A 24 3.65 -21.81 -4.04
N LYS A 25 2.97 -22.96 -3.94
CA LYS A 25 1.50 -23.01 -3.73
C LYS A 25 1.06 -22.25 -2.47
N LYS A 26 1.73 -22.54 -1.34
CA LYS A 26 1.46 -21.88 -0.05
C LYS A 26 1.80 -20.39 -0.10
N GLY A 27 2.88 -20.01 -0.78
CA GLY A 27 3.22 -18.60 -0.98
C GLY A 27 2.18 -17.85 -1.79
N LYS A 28 1.59 -18.49 -2.81
CA LYS A 28 0.53 -17.93 -3.65
C LYS A 28 -0.72 -17.65 -2.83
N GLU A 29 -1.16 -18.60 -2.00
CA GLU A 29 -2.32 -18.42 -1.11
C GLU A 29 -2.10 -17.29 -0.10
N ILE A 30 -0.91 -17.21 0.51
CA ILE A 30 -0.58 -16.13 1.45
C ILE A 30 -0.55 -14.78 0.74
N LYS A 31 0.03 -14.73 -0.46
CA LYS A 31 0.08 -13.52 -1.29
C LYS A 31 -1.33 -13.07 -1.66
N GLU A 32 -2.20 -13.97 -2.10
CA GLU A 32 -3.59 -13.66 -2.45
C GLU A 32 -4.33 -13.09 -1.25
N LYS A 33 -4.31 -13.77 -0.10
CA LYS A 33 -4.93 -13.26 1.13
C LYS A 33 -4.39 -11.89 1.54
N LEU A 34 -3.08 -11.70 1.46
CA LEU A 34 -2.45 -10.41 1.77
C LEU A 34 -2.90 -9.31 0.81
N LEU A 35 -2.97 -9.61 -0.49
CA LEU A 35 -3.38 -8.66 -1.50
C LEU A 35 -4.86 -8.31 -1.39
N ASP A 36 -5.72 -9.28 -1.10
CA ASP A 36 -7.16 -9.05 -0.89
C ASP A 36 -7.39 -8.15 0.33
N GLN A 37 -6.73 -8.45 1.45
CA GLN A 37 -6.79 -7.61 2.66
C GLN A 37 -6.23 -6.20 2.41
N ALA A 38 -5.12 -6.09 1.68
CA ALA A 38 -4.54 -4.79 1.35
C ALA A 38 -5.42 -3.99 0.37
N ALA A 39 -6.11 -4.68 -0.54
CA ALA A 39 -7.04 -4.06 -1.48
C ALA A 39 -8.25 -3.47 -0.76
N GLU A 40 -8.85 -4.21 0.18
CA GLU A 40 -9.94 -3.73 1.03
C GLU A 40 -9.55 -2.43 1.75
N VAL A 41 -8.40 -2.44 2.44
CA VAL A 41 -7.89 -1.25 3.16
C VAL A 41 -7.58 -0.10 2.21
N TYR A 42 -7.04 -0.39 1.02
CA TYR A 42 -6.73 0.63 0.03
C TYR A 42 -7.99 1.28 -0.56
N LEU A 43 -9.04 0.51 -0.82
CA LEU A 43 -10.31 1.04 -1.33
C LEU A 43 -10.96 1.97 -0.31
N ASP A 44 -11.05 1.54 0.95
CA ASP A 44 -11.54 2.37 2.07
C ASP A 44 -10.74 3.67 2.22
N LEU A 45 -9.41 3.59 2.10
CA LEU A 45 -8.55 4.74 2.18
C LEU A 45 -8.74 5.66 0.96
N LYS A 46 -8.78 5.09 -0.24
CA LYS A 46 -8.97 5.81 -1.49
C LYS A 46 -10.27 6.60 -1.46
N ASP A 47 -11.37 6.00 -1.02
CA ASP A 47 -12.67 6.66 -0.98
C ASP A 47 -12.66 7.83 0.00
N LYS A 48 -12.07 7.65 1.20
CA LYS A 48 -11.89 8.75 2.17
C LYS A 48 -11.04 9.88 1.61
N VAL A 49 -9.95 9.52 0.94
CA VAL A 49 -8.99 10.46 0.38
C VAL A 49 -9.63 11.26 -0.77
N VAL A 50 -10.30 10.58 -1.70
CA VAL A 50 -10.97 11.22 -2.85
C VAL A 50 -12.16 12.07 -2.40
N SER A 51 -12.86 11.67 -1.34
CA SER A 51 -13.99 12.44 -0.78
C SER A 51 -13.53 13.67 0.00
N SER A 52 -12.26 13.70 0.43
CA SER A 52 -11.67 14.89 1.05
C SER A 52 -11.08 15.79 -0.04
N ASP A 53 -11.63 16.99 -0.23
CA ASP A 53 -11.07 18.01 -1.14
C ASP A 53 -9.58 18.34 -0.85
N ALA A 54 -9.06 17.89 0.30
CA ALA A 54 -7.67 17.96 0.71
C ALA A 54 -6.71 17.08 -0.12
N TYR A 55 -7.21 16.16 -0.95
CA TYR A 55 -6.36 15.25 -1.73
C TYR A 55 -5.37 15.97 -2.65
N ASP A 56 -5.79 17.05 -3.30
CA ASP A 56 -4.96 17.73 -4.30
C ASP A 56 -3.67 18.33 -3.70
N LYS A 57 -3.68 18.59 -2.39
CA LYS A 57 -2.52 19.11 -1.63
C LYS A 57 -1.83 18.04 -0.80
N MET A 58 -2.35 16.81 -0.79
CA MET A 58 -1.87 15.74 0.05
C MET A 58 -0.47 15.29 -0.37
N THR A 59 0.42 15.24 0.59
CA THR A 59 1.79 14.76 0.43
C THR A 59 1.85 13.24 0.55
N LYS A 60 2.91 12.65 0.01
CA LYS A 60 3.19 11.23 0.19
C LYS A 60 3.26 10.83 1.67
N ASN A 61 3.81 11.70 2.53
CA ASN A 61 3.96 11.40 3.95
C ASN A 61 2.61 11.32 4.65
N GLU A 62 1.69 12.25 4.36
CA GLU A 62 0.33 12.24 4.90
C GLU A 62 -0.43 10.98 4.44
N PHE A 63 -0.30 10.61 3.16
CA PHE A 63 -0.88 9.37 2.66
C PHE A 63 -0.32 8.14 3.37
N VAL A 64 0.99 8.07 3.61
CA VAL A 64 1.63 6.97 4.35
C VAL A 64 1.11 6.90 5.79
N VAL A 65 0.93 8.04 6.46
CA VAL A 65 0.38 8.08 7.83
C VAL A 65 -1.05 7.55 7.85
N MET A 66 -1.90 7.99 6.92
CA MET A 66 -3.28 7.49 6.86
C MET A 66 -3.33 6.00 6.48
N ALA A 67 -2.47 5.55 5.57
CA ALA A 67 -2.34 4.14 5.22
C ALA A 67 -1.93 3.31 6.44
N GLN A 68 -0.97 3.79 7.24
CA GLN A 68 -0.57 3.13 8.49
C GLN A 68 -1.75 3.05 9.46
N GLN A 69 -2.49 4.14 9.66
CA GLN A 69 -3.65 4.16 10.56
C GLN A 69 -4.78 3.22 10.09
N ALA A 70 -5.05 3.18 8.78
CA ALA A 70 -6.07 2.30 8.20
C ALA A 70 -5.68 0.82 8.36
N VAL A 71 -4.44 0.48 8.05
CA VAL A 71 -3.91 -0.88 8.25
C VAL A 71 -3.87 -1.25 9.73
N ASP A 72 -3.53 -0.33 10.62
CA ASP A 72 -3.50 -0.57 12.07
C ASP A 72 -4.89 -0.91 12.61
N LYS A 73 -5.89 -0.13 12.22
CA LYS A 73 -7.29 -0.41 12.57
C LYS A 73 -7.73 -1.77 12.02
N TYR A 74 -7.38 -2.08 10.78
CA TYR A 74 -7.70 -3.39 10.18
C TYR A 74 -6.99 -4.54 10.89
N ALA A 75 -5.71 -4.37 11.23
CA ALA A 75 -4.90 -5.37 11.90
C ALA A 75 -5.40 -5.69 13.30
N VAL A 76 -5.80 -4.68 14.07
CA VAL A 76 -6.39 -4.86 15.40
C VAL A 76 -7.71 -5.63 15.31
N ARG A 77 -8.57 -5.28 14.34
CA ARG A 77 -9.88 -5.94 14.16
C ARG A 77 -9.76 -7.40 13.71
N ASN A 78 -8.76 -7.71 12.90
CA ASN A 78 -8.58 -9.04 12.29
C ASN A 78 -7.46 -9.87 12.94
N GLY A 79 -6.86 -9.40 14.04
CA GLY A 79 -5.78 -10.10 14.74
C GLY A 79 -4.53 -10.34 13.88
N LEU A 80 -4.17 -9.40 13.00
CA LEU A 80 -3.04 -9.58 12.08
C LEU A 80 -1.71 -9.42 12.80
N ALA A 81 -0.75 -10.28 12.45
CA ALA A 81 0.62 -10.19 12.94
C ALA A 81 1.32 -8.89 12.48
N ASP A 82 2.25 -8.38 13.29
CA ASP A 82 3.02 -7.16 13.00
C ASP A 82 3.74 -7.19 11.65
N LYS A 83 4.21 -8.37 11.23
CA LYS A 83 4.87 -8.57 9.94
C LYS A 83 3.89 -8.33 8.78
N THR A 84 2.66 -8.83 8.90
CA THR A 84 1.57 -8.65 7.92
C THR A 84 1.16 -7.18 7.87
N LYS A 85 0.96 -6.54 9.03
CA LYS A 85 0.70 -5.11 9.15
C LYS A 85 1.76 -4.26 8.43
N LYS A 86 3.05 -4.52 8.69
CA LYS A 86 4.16 -3.81 8.03
C LYS A 86 4.16 -4.02 6.51
N MET A 87 3.82 -5.23 6.05
CA MET A 87 3.76 -5.54 4.62
C MET A 87 2.58 -4.85 3.94
N MET A 88 1.38 -4.94 4.52
CA MET A 88 0.18 -4.24 4.05
C MET A 88 0.40 -2.73 3.99
N THR A 89 0.95 -2.13 5.04
CA THR A 89 1.27 -0.69 5.07
C THR A 89 2.14 -0.31 3.88
N LYS A 90 3.21 -1.06 3.61
CA LYS A 90 4.09 -0.75 2.49
C LYS A 90 3.39 -0.96 1.14
N LEU A 91 2.55 -1.99 0.99
CA LEU A 91 1.78 -2.24 -0.24
C LEU A 91 0.84 -1.08 -0.53
N VAL A 92 0.00 -0.70 0.44
CA VAL A 92 -0.95 0.42 0.34
C VAL A 92 -0.18 1.73 0.08
N SER A 93 0.89 1.99 0.82
CA SER A 93 1.73 3.19 0.65
C SER A 93 2.39 3.30 -0.73
N THR A 94 2.68 2.16 -1.37
CA THR A 94 3.29 2.14 -2.71
C THR A 94 2.27 2.54 -3.79
N GLN A 95 0.97 2.35 -3.54
CA GLN A 95 -0.10 2.75 -4.46
C GLN A 95 -0.27 4.27 -4.58
N TRP A 96 0.33 5.07 -3.70
CA TRP A 96 0.28 6.53 -3.78
C TRP A 96 0.62 7.07 -5.18
N ALA A 97 1.68 6.55 -5.79
CA ALA A 97 2.12 7.02 -7.11
C ALA A 97 1.10 6.69 -8.22
N ASN A 98 0.35 5.60 -8.07
CA ASN A 98 -0.71 5.21 -8.99
C ASN A 98 -1.95 6.08 -8.77
N LEU A 99 -2.34 6.29 -7.52
CA LEU A 99 -3.42 7.19 -7.13
C LEU A 99 -3.21 8.62 -7.65
N GLN A 100 -1.97 9.15 -7.54
CA GLN A 100 -1.61 10.45 -8.12
C GLN A 100 -1.77 10.50 -9.64
N LYS A 101 -1.42 9.42 -10.35
CA LYS A 101 -1.60 9.34 -11.81
C LYS A 101 -3.07 9.26 -12.20
N GLU A 102 -3.85 8.43 -11.51
CA GLU A 102 -5.31 8.31 -11.74
C GLU A 102 -6.02 9.65 -11.56
N LEU A 103 -5.67 10.38 -10.50
CA LEU A 103 -6.35 11.63 -10.18
C LEU A 103 -5.90 12.79 -11.08
N LYS A 104 -4.64 12.81 -11.52
CA LYS A 104 -4.20 13.72 -12.60
C LYS A 104 -4.90 13.44 -13.93
N LYS A 105 -5.24 12.18 -14.23
CA LYS A 105 -5.99 11.82 -15.45
C LYS A 105 -7.46 12.24 -15.37
N LYS A 106 -8.12 12.08 -14.21
CA LYS A 106 -9.52 12.52 -14.01
C LYS A 106 -9.72 14.04 -14.11
N LYS A 107 -8.66 14.83 -13.87
CA LYS A 107 -8.69 16.29 -13.91
C LYS A 107 -8.45 16.87 -15.32
N LYS A 108 -8.13 16.03 -16.31
CA LYS A 108 -7.84 16.40 -17.69
C LYS A 108 -9.04 16.08 -18.58
#